data_AF-A0A0Q8EQT6-F1
#
_entry.id   AF-A0A0Q8EQT6-F1
#
_cell.length_a   1.000
_cell.length_b   1.000
_cell.length_c   1.000
_cell.angle_alpha   90.00
_cell.angle_beta   90.00
_cell.angle_gamma   90.00
#
_symmetry.space_group_name_H-M   'P 1'
#
loop_
_entity.id
_entity.type
_entity.pdbx_description
1 polymer ?
#
loop_
_entity_poly.entity_id
_entity_poly.type
_entity_poly.pdbx_seq_one_letter_code
_entity_poly.pdbx_strand_id
1 'polypeptide(L)'
;MTAPSPHYSPLPGDDPNEIVKAFAANRAFRAAEWEELTTEDNPYRRPVRPDDLAWLDYSGPMPADKALKLSGLLGHRMLRNVYDLDALHLPPARTPAVAEDQKAFYSHDNRVLSALAKPVLENHLFSFLAEGRTPLERPGVAAATSHVIGAFEQRRAVGNKAIDAVERTVGKREAGTFLMLQLSAFLPSMNAAVGRAALGEYDHACDSLRPFLVDEYRSWVNSSAAYAKMLDGGGLKTPAAAYWQLYLTTSLARGNHLHHLSVNRENLFAFLGALVHKKMDESLTRDRFADAFATCLTADTGYFGTAPALAEDGLRELVGRLLTPLVARYGDEVVEGFHQGFEDAARFAGLWETDMVEQVTWADSIQEYQDKAIRIDKYLSDNNIVVDLDTFVESNEETSTTHVHNEHRLVMIESGQMHFWNNVTHKIEFNQGDKVLIPVSRLHGSTVLSGECTYHQPIIPDDMLNQIF
;
A
#
# COMPACT_ATOMS: atom_id res chain seq x y z
N MET A 1 -44.15 -19.02 10.97
CA MET A 1 -43.24 -18.84 9.83
C MET A 1 -41.82 -18.91 10.37
N THR A 2 -41.17 -20.06 10.26
CA THR A 2 -39.76 -20.24 10.61
C THR A 2 -38.93 -19.58 9.53
N ALA A 3 -38.05 -18.63 9.90
CA ALA A 3 -37.10 -18.04 8.99
C ALA A 3 -36.23 -19.16 8.37
N PRO A 4 -35.95 -19.13 7.06
CA PRO A 4 -35.06 -20.11 6.46
C PRO A 4 -33.69 -20.04 7.13
N SER A 5 -33.13 -21.21 7.48
CA SER A 5 -31.75 -21.31 7.95
C SER A 5 -30.82 -20.70 6.89
N PRO A 6 -29.86 -19.84 7.26
CA PRO A 6 -28.89 -19.33 6.32
C PRO A 6 -28.14 -20.51 5.67
N HIS A 7 -28.24 -20.62 4.34
CA HIS A 7 -27.41 -21.52 3.56
C HIS A 7 -25.99 -20.98 3.60
N TYR A 8 -25.12 -21.61 4.38
CA TYR A 8 -23.68 -21.32 4.40
C TYR A 8 -23.00 -22.01 3.22
N SER A 9 -22.10 -21.31 2.54
CA SER A 9 -21.19 -21.94 1.58
C SER A 9 -20.28 -22.93 2.31
N PRO A 10 -19.91 -24.08 1.71
CA PRO A 10 -18.93 -24.98 2.31
C PRO A 10 -17.64 -24.21 2.61
N LEU A 11 -17.07 -24.40 3.80
CA LEU A 11 -15.77 -23.80 4.10
C LEU A 11 -14.69 -24.40 3.17
N PRO A 12 -13.74 -23.59 2.68
CA PRO A 12 -12.57 -24.13 2.00
C PRO A 12 -11.82 -25.10 2.92
N GLY A 13 -11.13 -26.08 2.34
CA GLY A 13 -10.23 -26.95 3.09
C GLY A 13 -9.02 -26.19 3.63
N ASP A 14 -8.06 -26.89 4.24
CA ASP A 14 -6.89 -26.29 4.89
C ASP A 14 -5.81 -25.77 3.90
N ASP A 15 -6.07 -25.77 2.59
CA ASP A 15 -5.14 -25.24 1.58
C ASP A 15 -5.13 -23.69 1.61
N PRO A 16 -3.99 -23.06 1.95
CA PRO A 16 -3.87 -21.60 2.00
C PRO A 16 -4.31 -20.91 0.70
N ASN A 17 -4.03 -21.50 -0.46
CA ASN A 17 -4.35 -20.90 -1.74
C ASN A 17 -5.87 -20.92 -2.02
N GLU A 18 -6.54 -22.01 -1.69
CA GLU A 18 -8.00 -22.12 -1.82
C GLU A 18 -8.74 -21.21 -0.84
N ILE A 19 -8.20 -21.02 0.38
CA ILE A 19 -8.74 -20.06 1.35
C ILE A 19 -8.69 -18.64 0.78
N VAL A 20 -7.54 -18.22 0.25
CA VAL A 20 -7.35 -16.87 -0.31
C VAL A 20 -8.23 -16.66 -1.55
N LYS A 21 -8.31 -17.64 -2.45
CA LYS A 21 -9.21 -17.59 -3.61
C LYS A 21 -10.67 -17.46 -3.19
N ALA A 22 -11.12 -18.26 -2.22
CA ALA A 22 -12.49 -18.19 -1.71
C ALA A 22 -12.83 -16.81 -1.13
N PHE A 23 -11.90 -16.21 -0.37
CA PHE A 23 -12.06 -14.83 0.13
C PHE A 23 -12.14 -13.81 -1.00
N ALA A 24 -11.24 -13.89 -1.98
CA ALA A 24 -11.17 -12.97 -3.11
C ALA A 24 -12.34 -13.09 -4.10
N ALA A 25 -13.06 -14.22 -4.09
CA ALA A 25 -14.25 -14.45 -4.92
C ALA A 25 -15.47 -13.60 -4.51
N ASN A 26 -15.40 -12.83 -3.42
CA ASN A 26 -16.43 -11.87 -3.07
C ASN A 26 -16.64 -10.85 -4.20
N ARG A 27 -17.90 -10.63 -4.62
CA ARG A 27 -18.23 -9.67 -5.69
C ARG A 27 -17.66 -8.27 -5.47
N ALA A 28 -17.51 -7.84 -4.22
CA ALA A 28 -16.94 -6.53 -3.90
C ALA A 28 -15.47 -6.41 -4.33
N PHE A 29 -14.79 -7.55 -4.54
CA PHE A 29 -13.37 -7.67 -4.87
C PHE A 29 -13.08 -8.09 -6.31
N ARG A 30 -14.12 -8.26 -7.15
CA ARG A 30 -13.97 -8.60 -8.58
C ARG A 30 -13.01 -7.66 -9.32
N ALA A 31 -12.51 -8.05 -10.49
CA ALA A 31 -11.74 -7.14 -11.35
C ALA A 31 -12.50 -5.84 -11.64
N ALA A 32 -11.78 -4.72 -11.71
CA ALA A 32 -12.33 -3.41 -11.98
C ALA A 32 -12.95 -3.35 -13.39
N GLU A 33 -14.11 -2.72 -13.48
CA GLU A 33 -14.70 -2.29 -14.76
C GLU A 33 -14.07 -0.98 -15.25
N TRP A 34 -14.36 -0.59 -16.49
CA TRP A 34 -13.73 0.56 -17.15
C TRP A 34 -14.02 1.90 -16.46
N GLU A 35 -15.17 2.03 -15.79
CA GLU A 35 -15.51 3.21 -14.98
C GLU A 35 -14.80 3.23 -13.62
N GLU A 36 -14.24 2.10 -13.17
CA GLU A 36 -13.80 1.89 -11.80
C GLU A 36 -12.30 2.18 -11.58
N LEU A 37 -11.67 3.02 -12.40
CA LEU A 37 -10.29 3.48 -12.14
C LEU A 37 -10.16 4.11 -10.74
N THR A 38 -11.20 4.83 -10.34
CA THR A 38 -11.43 5.30 -8.97
C THR A 38 -12.79 4.80 -8.48
N THR A 39 -12.97 4.69 -7.16
CA THR A 39 -14.19 4.18 -6.52
C THR A 39 -14.66 5.13 -5.42
N GLU A 40 -14.56 6.43 -5.67
CA GLU A 40 -14.84 7.52 -4.72
C GLU A 40 -16.23 7.42 -4.08
N ASP A 41 -17.21 6.93 -4.84
CA ASP A 41 -18.60 6.81 -4.39
C ASP A 41 -18.94 5.48 -3.70
N ASN A 42 -18.02 4.50 -3.73
CA ASN A 42 -18.27 3.14 -3.24
C ASN A 42 -17.07 2.60 -2.42
N PRO A 43 -17.07 2.79 -1.07
CA PRO A 43 -15.95 2.36 -0.23
C PRO A 43 -15.82 0.84 -0.06
N TYR A 44 -16.81 0.09 -0.54
CA TYR A 44 -16.87 -1.37 -0.47
C TYR A 44 -16.23 -2.03 -1.70
N ARG A 45 -16.13 -1.30 -2.81
CA ARG A 45 -15.60 -1.80 -4.06
C ARG A 45 -14.07 -1.74 -4.06
N ARG A 46 -13.42 -2.91 -4.05
CA ARG A 46 -11.97 -3.03 -3.82
C ARG A 46 -11.35 -4.13 -4.68
N PRO A 47 -11.13 -3.87 -5.98
CA PRO A 47 -10.64 -4.86 -6.93
C PRO A 47 -9.35 -5.57 -6.48
N VAL A 48 -9.30 -6.90 -6.58
CA VAL A 48 -8.11 -7.70 -6.22
C VAL A 48 -7.63 -8.68 -7.32
N ARG A 49 -8.18 -8.59 -8.54
CA ARG A 49 -7.82 -9.47 -9.68
C ARG A 49 -7.87 -10.97 -9.31
N PRO A 50 -9.04 -11.52 -8.95
CA PRO A 50 -9.14 -12.90 -8.48
C PRO A 50 -8.63 -13.94 -9.48
N ASP A 51 -8.69 -13.65 -10.79
CA ASP A 51 -8.21 -14.55 -11.83
C ASP A 51 -6.69 -14.84 -11.72
N ASP A 52 -5.90 -13.85 -11.27
CA ASP A 52 -4.46 -14.02 -11.08
C ASP A 52 -4.12 -15.02 -9.95
N LEU A 53 -5.06 -15.27 -9.03
CA LEU A 53 -4.83 -16.14 -7.88
C LEU A 53 -4.73 -17.61 -8.29
N ALA A 54 -5.08 -17.97 -9.54
CA ALA A 54 -4.97 -19.34 -10.03
C ALA A 54 -3.51 -19.85 -10.07
N TRP A 55 -2.52 -18.96 -10.20
CA TRP A 55 -1.09 -19.31 -10.31
C TRP A 55 -0.19 -18.67 -9.24
N LEU A 56 -0.74 -17.83 -8.37
CA LEU A 56 0.00 -17.28 -7.23
C LEU A 56 0.01 -18.27 -6.06
N ASP A 57 1.12 -18.29 -5.32
CA ASP A 57 1.31 -19.16 -4.17
C ASP A 57 1.48 -18.38 -2.87
N TYR A 58 0.50 -18.54 -1.97
CA TYR A 58 0.44 -17.96 -0.63
C TYR A 58 0.70 -19.01 0.47
N SER A 59 1.09 -20.24 0.11
CA SER A 59 1.29 -21.34 1.07
C SER A 59 2.50 -21.13 2.00
N GLY A 60 3.46 -20.29 1.59
CA GLY A 60 4.68 -20.03 2.35
C GLY A 60 5.00 -18.54 2.52
N PRO A 61 5.98 -18.22 3.39
CA PRO A 61 6.52 -16.86 3.52
C PRO A 61 7.01 -16.30 2.18
N MET A 62 6.72 -15.03 1.91
CA MET A 62 7.28 -14.33 0.77
C MET A 62 8.74 -13.97 1.03
N PRO A 63 9.68 -14.22 0.11
CA PRO A 63 11.04 -13.70 0.18
C PRO A 63 11.09 -12.17 0.11
N ALA A 64 12.06 -11.55 0.80
CA ALA A 64 12.19 -10.09 0.85
C ALA A 64 12.36 -9.41 -0.52
N ASP A 65 13.07 -10.03 -1.45
CA ASP A 65 13.28 -9.55 -2.82
C ASP A 65 12.02 -9.62 -3.69
N LYS A 66 10.99 -10.36 -3.23
CA LYS A 66 9.70 -10.47 -3.89
C LYS A 66 8.63 -9.53 -3.33
N ALA A 67 8.95 -8.70 -2.33
CA ALA A 67 7.96 -7.84 -1.66
C ALA A 67 7.18 -6.89 -2.58
N LEU A 68 7.76 -6.48 -3.72
CA LEU A 68 7.12 -5.60 -4.72
C LEU A 68 6.51 -6.36 -5.91
N LYS A 69 6.51 -7.69 -5.87
CA LYS A 69 5.99 -8.55 -6.94
C LYS A 69 4.47 -8.69 -6.83
N LEU A 70 3.86 -9.34 -7.81
CA LEU A 70 2.40 -9.41 -7.92
C LEU A 70 1.72 -10.00 -6.69
N SER A 71 2.29 -11.06 -6.08
CA SER A 71 1.74 -11.66 -4.85
C SER A 71 1.79 -10.68 -3.66
N GLY A 72 2.81 -9.82 -3.59
CA GLY A 72 2.90 -8.75 -2.59
C GLY A 72 1.80 -7.70 -2.76
N LEU A 73 1.57 -7.23 -3.99
CA LEU A 73 0.51 -6.26 -4.30
C LEU A 73 -0.88 -6.81 -3.98
N LEU A 74 -1.23 -7.96 -4.57
CA LEU A 74 -2.56 -8.53 -4.41
C LEU A 74 -2.78 -9.01 -2.97
N GLY A 75 -1.76 -9.58 -2.34
CA GLY A 75 -1.78 -9.95 -0.93
C GLY A 75 -2.08 -8.75 -0.04
N HIS A 76 -1.39 -7.61 -0.21
CA HIS A 76 -1.67 -6.42 0.59
C HIS A 76 -3.03 -5.78 0.30
N ARG A 77 -3.54 -5.86 -0.94
CA ARG A 77 -4.92 -5.45 -1.26
C ARG A 77 -5.94 -6.31 -0.51
N MET A 78 -5.79 -7.64 -0.57
CA MET A 78 -6.66 -8.58 0.15
C MET A 78 -6.56 -8.39 1.66
N LEU A 79 -5.34 -8.25 2.20
CA LEU A 79 -5.14 -8.06 3.63
C LEU A 79 -5.72 -6.73 4.13
N ARG A 80 -5.68 -5.66 3.31
CA ARG A 80 -6.34 -4.41 3.68
C ARG A 80 -7.86 -4.58 3.73
N ASN A 81 -8.45 -5.39 2.85
CA ASN A 81 -9.88 -5.73 2.94
C ASN A 81 -10.22 -6.49 4.22
N VAL A 82 -9.36 -7.43 4.64
CA VAL A 82 -9.50 -8.15 5.91
C VAL A 82 -9.58 -7.16 7.09
N TYR A 83 -8.65 -6.20 7.18
CA TYR A 83 -8.61 -5.27 8.32
C TYR A 83 -9.76 -4.26 8.34
N ASP A 84 -10.17 -3.79 7.16
CA ASP A 84 -11.23 -2.79 7.04
C ASP A 84 -12.64 -3.38 7.24
N LEU A 85 -12.81 -4.70 7.28
CA LEU A 85 -14.11 -5.33 7.63
C LEU A 85 -14.59 -5.01 9.06
N ASP A 86 -13.64 -4.67 9.92
CA ASP A 86 -13.91 -4.23 11.29
C ASP A 86 -14.11 -2.70 11.40
N ALA A 87 -13.87 -1.97 10.31
CA ALA A 87 -14.11 -0.53 10.25
C ALA A 87 -15.54 -0.22 9.80
N LEU A 88 -16.05 0.95 10.20
CA LEU A 88 -17.31 1.47 9.68
C LEU A 88 -17.03 2.43 8.53
N HIS A 89 -17.44 2.03 7.33
CA HIS A 89 -17.48 2.88 6.15
C HIS A 89 -18.92 3.30 5.83
N LEU A 90 -19.10 4.56 5.44
CA LEU A 90 -20.36 5.09 4.94
C LEU A 90 -20.11 5.73 3.57
N PRO A 91 -20.90 5.38 2.54
CA PRO A 91 -20.76 5.98 1.22
C PRO A 91 -21.31 7.41 1.20
N PRO A 92 -20.84 8.28 0.29
CA PRO A 92 -21.39 9.62 0.12
C PRO A 92 -22.84 9.61 -0.38
N ALA A 93 -23.22 8.59 -1.16
CA ALA A 93 -24.58 8.36 -1.64
C ALA A 93 -24.96 6.88 -1.59
N ARG A 94 -26.25 6.60 -1.41
CA ARG A 94 -26.77 5.22 -1.42
C ARG A 94 -27.39 4.92 -2.79
N THR A 95 -26.65 4.20 -3.62
CA THR A 95 -27.15 3.64 -4.89
C THR A 95 -27.43 2.14 -4.74
N PRO A 96 -28.18 1.50 -5.66
CA PRO A 96 -28.37 0.05 -5.64
C PRO A 96 -27.05 -0.73 -5.66
N ALA A 97 -26.10 -0.37 -6.52
CA ALA A 97 -24.79 -1.02 -6.60
C ALA A 97 -24.02 -0.92 -5.27
N VAL A 98 -23.95 0.28 -4.68
CA VAL A 98 -23.29 0.50 -3.37
C VAL A 98 -23.96 -0.33 -2.27
N ALA A 99 -25.30 -0.43 -2.27
CA ALA A 99 -26.02 -1.20 -1.26
C ALA A 99 -25.78 -2.72 -1.39
N GLU A 100 -25.64 -3.22 -2.61
CA GLU A 100 -25.29 -4.62 -2.85
C GLU A 100 -23.85 -4.94 -2.45
N ASP A 101 -22.90 -4.07 -2.79
CA ASP A 101 -21.51 -4.26 -2.41
C ASP A 101 -21.32 -4.10 -0.89
N GLN A 102 -22.06 -3.19 -0.24
CA GLN A 102 -22.12 -3.10 1.22
C GLN A 102 -22.56 -4.43 1.83
N LYS A 103 -23.63 -5.03 1.29
CA LYS A 103 -24.18 -6.30 1.78
C LYS A 103 -23.18 -7.43 1.60
N ALA A 104 -22.45 -7.46 0.48
CA ALA A 104 -21.43 -8.47 0.20
C ALA A 104 -20.19 -8.29 1.09
N PHE A 105 -19.73 -7.04 1.25
CA PHE A 105 -18.57 -6.68 2.06
C PHE A 105 -18.80 -7.03 3.54
N TYR A 106 -19.88 -6.57 4.17
CA TYR A 106 -20.16 -6.88 5.57
C TYR A 106 -20.95 -8.19 5.79
N SER A 107 -21.01 -9.08 4.80
CA SER A 107 -21.70 -10.37 4.92
C SER A 107 -21.06 -11.26 5.98
N HIS A 108 -21.84 -12.17 6.55
CA HIS A 108 -21.33 -13.17 7.47
C HIS A 108 -20.26 -14.06 6.82
N ASP A 109 -20.53 -14.54 5.60
CA ASP A 109 -19.60 -15.38 4.84
C ASP A 109 -18.26 -14.68 4.61
N ASN A 110 -18.27 -13.39 4.25
CA ASN A 110 -17.03 -12.63 4.07
C ASN A 110 -16.25 -12.45 5.37
N ARG A 111 -16.93 -12.30 6.52
CA ARG A 111 -16.26 -12.24 7.83
C ARG A 111 -15.58 -13.56 8.17
N VAL A 112 -16.22 -14.70 7.87
CA VAL A 112 -15.65 -16.03 8.09
C VAL A 112 -14.44 -16.26 7.17
N LEU A 113 -14.59 -16.01 5.87
CA LEU A 113 -13.50 -16.17 4.90
C LEU A 113 -12.34 -15.22 5.19
N SER A 114 -12.61 -13.99 5.60
CA SER A 114 -11.60 -13.04 6.06
C SER A 114 -10.81 -13.56 7.27
N ALA A 115 -11.49 -14.18 8.24
CA ALA A 115 -10.83 -14.74 9.42
C ALA A 115 -9.89 -15.91 9.07
N LEU A 116 -10.24 -16.70 8.05
CA LEU A 116 -9.42 -17.78 7.52
C LEU A 116 -8.24 -17.26 6.68
N ALA A 117 -8.48 -16.26 5.81
CA ALA A 117 -7.46 -15.70 4.92
C ALA A 117 -6.42 -14.86 5.69
N LYS A 118 -6.81 -14.22 6.80
CA LYS A 118 -5.93 -13.36 7.60
C LYS A 118 -4.58 -14.02 7.95
N PRO A 119 -4.51 -15.16 8.66
CA PRO A 119 -3.23 -15.75 9.05
C PRO A 119 -2.38 -16.19 7.85
N VAL A 120 -3.01 -16.64 6.75
CA VAL A 120 -2.31 -16.97 5.50
C VAL A 120 -1.60 -15.75 4.93
N LEU A 121 -2.35 -14.66 4.76
CA LEU A 121 -1.84 -13.40 4.20
C LEU A 121 -0.80 -12.75 5.12
N GLU A 122 -1.01 -12.75 6.45
CA GLU A 122 -0.05 -12.20 7.41
C GLU A 122 1.28 -12.97 7.40
N ASN A 123 1.23 -14.29 7.38
CA ASN A 123 2.44 -15.12 7.26
C ASN A 123 3.16 -14.89 5.92
N HIS A 124 2.43 -14.81 4.81
CA HIS A 124 3.04 -14.55 3.51
C HIS A 124 3.71 -13.18 3.48
N LEU A 125 3.02 -12.13 3.94
CA LEU A 125 3.41 -10.74 3.70
C LEU A 125 4.35 -10.14 4.75
N PHE A 126 4.42 -10.68 5.97
CA PHE A 126 5.20 -10.07 7.05
C PHE A 126 6.38 -10.90 7.53
N SER A 127 6.42 -12.21 7.24
CA SER A 127 7.49 -13.09 7.75
C SER A 127 8.90 -12.68 7.30
N PHE A 128 9.02 -12.07 6.12
CA PHE A 128 10.31 -11.58 5.61
C PHE A 128 10.93 -10.45 6.46
N LEU A 129 10.13 -9.77 7.28
CA LEU A 129 10.59 -8.65 8.10
C LEU A 129 11.60 -9.09 9.16
N ALA A 130 11.50 -10.32 9.63
CA ALA A 130 12.45 -10.89 10.58
C ALA A 130 13.85 -11.10 9.95
N GLU A 131 13.94 -11.25 8.64
CA GLU A 131 15.21 -11.46 7.93
C GLU A 131 16.10 -10.22 8.01
N GLY A 132 17.36 -10.39 8.44
CA GLY A 132 18.35 -9.32 8.50
C GLY A 132 18.21 -8.35 9.68
N ARG A 133 17.23 -8.57 10.58
CA ARG A 133 17.08 -7.76 11.79
C ARG A 133 18.30 -7.96 12.71
N THR A 134 18.91 -6.85 13.14
CA THR A 134 20.00 -6.90 14.13
C THR A 134 19.42 -6.70 15.53
N PRO A 135 19.52 -7.69 16.44
CA PRO A 135 19.03 -7.55 17.81
C PRO A 135 19.85 -6.52 18.59
N LEU A 136 19.24 -5.95 19.64
CA LEU A 136 19.99 -5.17 20.63
C LEU A 136 20.85 -6.11 21.48
N GLU A 137 22.16 -5.88 21.53
CA GLU A 137 23.09 -6.75 22.29
C GLU A 137 22.76 -6.83 23.78
N ARG A 138 22.25 -5.73 24.36
CA ARG A 138 21.82 -5.62 25.75
C ARG A 138 20.48 -4.90 25.80
N PRO A 139 19.35 -5.62 25.73
CA PRO A 139 18.03 -5.02 25.81
C PRO A 139 17.85 -4.20 27.09
N GLY A 140 17.29 -3.01 26.94
CA GLY A 140 17.00 -2.10 28.03
C GLY A 140 16.43 -0.78 27.50
N VAL A 141 15.70 -0.05 28.34
CA VAL A 141 15.08 1.24 27.94
C VAL A 141 16.11 2.23 27.41
N ALA A 142 17.32 2.25 28.00
CA ALA A 142 18.41 3.09 27.53
C ALA A 142 18.92 2.68 26.13
N ALA A 143 19.04 1.38 25.87
CA ALA A 143 19.46 0.86 24.56
C ALA A 143 18.41 1.17 23.48
N ALA A 144 17.12 0.93 23.76
CA ALA A 144 16.03 1.28 22.85
C ALA A 144 15.98 2.78 22.57
N THR A 145 16.10 3.60 23.61
CA THR A 145 16.15 5.07 23.46
C THR A 145 17.32 5.49 22.57
N SER A 146 18.53 5.00 22.84
CA SER A 146 19.71 5.32 22.03
C SER A 146 19.55 4.87 20.57
N HIS A 147 18.95 3.71 20.33
CA HIS A 147 18.64 3.22 19.00
C HIS A 147 17.68 4.16 18.25
N VAL A 148 16.56 4.54 18.88
CA VAL A 148 15.57 5.48 18.31
C VAL A 148 16.20 6.83 18.00
N ILE A 149 17.04 7.36 18.88
CA ILE A 149 17.74 8.64 18.64
C ILE A 149 18.74 8.52 17.49
N GLY A 150 19.55 7.45 17.44
CA GLY A 150 20.47 7.22 16.33
C GLY A 150 19.74 7.12 14.99
N ALA A 151 18.61 6.40 14.95
CA ALA A 151 17.76 6.30 13.76
C ALA A 151 17.18 7.68 13.37
N PHE A 152 16.75 8.49 14.34
CA PHE A 152 16.26 9.85 14.09
C PHE A 152 17.34 10.76 13.48
N GLU A 153 18.56 10.73 14.00
CA GLU A 153 19.69 11.50 13.49
C GLU A 153 20.07 11.06 12.07
N GLN A 154 20.18 9.76 11.84
CA GLN A 154 20.48 9.19 10.52
C GLN A 154 19.41 9.59 9.51
N ARG A 155 18.13 9.43 9.87
CA ARG A 155 16.99 9.78 9.03
C ARG A 155 16.97 11.26 8.69
N ARG A 156 17.22 12.13 9.67
CA ARG A 156 17.33 13.58 9.48
C ARG A 156 18.44 13.93 8.49
N ALA A 157 19.59 13.27 8.59
CA ALA A 157 20.75 13.55 7.72
C ALA A 157 20.51 13.11 6.26
N VAL A 158 19.83 11.97 6.05
CA VAL A 158 19.56 11.44 4.70
C VAL A 158 18.43 12.20 4.00
N GLY A 159 17.42 12.69 4.75
CA GLY A 159 16.21 13.26 4.16
C GLY A 159 15.32 12.22 3.49
N ASN A 160 14.26 12.64 2.81
CA ASN A 160 13.26 11.75 2.21
C ASN A 160 13.39 11.71 0.68
N LYS A 161 13.75 10.54 0.15
CA LYS A 161 14.05 10.35 -1.28
C LYS A 161 12.79 10.41 -2.16
N ALA A 162 11.64 9.99 -1.65
CA ALA A 162 10.38 10.07 -2.39
C ALA A 162 9.97 11.53 -2.63
N ILE A 163 10.09 12.38 -1.60
CA ILE A 163 9.84 13.82 -1.75
C ILE A 163 10.85 14.44 -2.72
N ASP A 164 12.15 14.11 -2.59
CA ASP A 164 13.18 14.58 -3.52
C ASP A 164 12.88 14.22 -4.98
N ALA A 165 12.38 13.00 -5.25
CA ALA A 165 12.05 12.55 -6.60
C ALA A 165 10.87 13.35 -7.17
N VAL A 166 9.81 13.55 -6.40
CA VAL A 166 8.65 14.38 -6.77
C VAL A 166 9.07 15.83 -7.04
N GLU A 167 9.95 16.39 -6.21
CA GLU A 167 10.51 17.72 -6.39
C GLU A 167 11.43 17.83 -7.62
N ARG A 168 11.83 16.72 -8.26
CA ARG A 168 12.66 16.71 -9.47
C ARG A 168 11.89 16.40 -10.76
N THR A 169 10.68 15.85 -10.69
CA THR A 169 9.89 15.52 -11.90
C THR A 169 9.56 16.74 -12.74
N VAL A 170 9.38 16.56 -14.05
CA VAL A 170 8.84 17.61 -14.93
C VAL A 170 7.36 17.83 -14.63
N GLY A 171 6.60 16.75 -14.53
CA GLY A 171 5.18 16.74 -14.15
C GLY A 171 4.99 16.95 -12.65
N LYS A 172 5.15 18.20 -12.17
CA LYS A 172 5.03 18.55 -10.75
C LYS A 172 3.66 18.21 -10.17
N ARG A 173 2.60 18.60 -10.89
CA ARG A 173 1.23 18.39 -10.43
C ARG A 173 0.94 16.89 -10.33
N GLU A 174 1.34 16.14 -11.35
CA GLU A 174 1.14 14.70 -11.48
C GLU A 174 1.86 13.93 -10.37
N ALA A 175 3.14 14.25 -10.14
CA ALA A 175 3.93 13.62 -9.09
C ALA A 175 3.45 14.03 -7.68
N GLY A 176 3.10 15.30 -7.50
CA GLY A 176 2.55 15.82 -6.24
C GLY A 176 1.22 15.16 -5.88
N THR A 177 0.30 15.03 -6.85
CA THR A 177 -0.98 14.35 -6.64
C THR A 177 -0.75 12.87 -6.32
N PHE A 178 0.17 12.20 -7.03
CA PHE A 178 0.47 10.78 -6.75
C PHE A 178 1.05 10.57 -5.35
N LEU A 179 1.96 11.44 -4.90
CA LEU A 179 2.51 11.41 -3.55
C LEU A 179 1.41 11.60 -2.49
N MET A 180 0.52 12.57 -2.69
CA MET A 180 -0.61 12.82 -1.80
C MET A 180 -1.60 11.64 -1.76
N LEU A 181 -1.85 11.02 -2.92
CA LEU A 181 -2.66 9.82 -3.04
C LEU A 181 -2.07 8.66 -2.24
N GLN A 182 -0.74 8.46 -2.27
CA GLN A 182 -0.11 7.41 -1.47
C GLN A 182 -0.23 7.65 0.04
N LEU A 183 -0.18 8.91 0.51
CA LEU A 183 -0.48 9.21 1.91
C LEU A 183 -1.91 8.78 2.29
N SER A 184 -2.87 8.95 1.36
CA SER A 184 -4.25 8.53 1.60
C SER A 184 -4.43 7.02 1.77
N ALA A 185 -3.51 6.22 1.23
CA ALA A 185 -3.56 4.76 1.35
C ALA A 185 -3.28 4.28 2.79
N PHE A 186 -2.39 4.96 3.51
CA PHE A 186 -1.91 4.48 4.81
C PHE A 186 -2.19 5.39 6.00
N LEU A 187 -2.30 6.72 5.86
CA LEU A 187 -2.54 7.59 7.03
C LEU A 187 -3.85 7.27 7.75
N PRO A 188 -5.01 7.12 7.08
CA PRO A 188 -6.25 6.73 7.76
C PRO A 188 -6.14 5.35 8.42
N SER A 189 -5.46 4.41 7.75
CA SER A 189 -5.21 3.04 8.23
C SER A 189 -4.43 3.02 9.54
N MET A 190 -3.29 3.72 9.55
CA MET A 190 -2.41 3.78 10.71
C MET A 190 -3.13 4.41 11.90
N ASN A 191 -3.85 5.51 11.68
CA ASN A 191 -4.57 6.16 12.76
C ASN A 191 -5.76 5.31 13.26
N ALA A 192 -6.44 4.56 12.38
CA ALA A 192 -7.44 3.57 12.80
C ALA A 192 -6.83 2.43 13.62
N ALA A 193 -5.62 1.96 13.29
CA ALA A 193 -4.88 0.99 14.09
C ALA A 193 -4.55 1.52 15.49
N VAL A 194 -4.17 2.80 15.61
CA VAL A 194 -3.96 3.47 16.92
C VAL A 194 -5.25 3.50 17.74
N GLY A 195 -6.38 3.89 17.14
CA GLY A 195 -7.67 3.86 17.80
C GLY A 195 -8.08 2.46 18.27
N ARG A 196 -7.74 1.41 17.49
CA ARG A 196 -7.99 0.02 17.86
C ARG A 196 -7.11 -0.45 19.03
N ALA A 197 -5.84 -0.08 19.04
CA ALA A 197 -4.91 -0.41 20.11
C ALA A 197 -5.28 0.28 21.43
N ALA A 198 -6.00 1.41 21.38
CA ALA A 198 -6.57 2.07 22.56
C ALA A 198 -7.66 1.21 23.26
N LEU A 199 -8.23 0.21 22.57
CA LEU A 199 -9.20 -0.71 23.15
C LEU A 199 -8.47 -1.82 23.93
N GLY A 200 -8.75 -1.97 25.23
CA GLY A 200 -8.20 -3.03 26.09
C GLY A 200 -7.93 -2.56 27.52
N GLU A 201 -7.62 -3.47 28.43
CA GLU A 201 -7.43 -3.22 29.88
C GLU A 201 -5.96 -3.38 30.30
N TYR A 202 -5.13 -2.35 30.09
CA TYR A 202 -3.69 -2.40 30.41
C TYR A 202 -3.21 -1.25 31.31
N ASP A 203 -4.10 -0.43 31.87
CA ASP A 203 -3.72 0.68 32.78
C ASP A 203 -2.97 0.19 34.02
N HIS A 204 -3.27 -1.03 34.47
CA HIS A 204 -2.56 -1.66 35.58
C HIS A 204 -1.07 -1.87 35.26
N ALA A 205 -0.73 -2.09 34.00
CA ALA A 205 0.64 -2.29 33.53
C ALA A 205 1.33 -0.97 33.14
N CYS A 206 0.59 -0.06 32.50
CA CYS A 206 1.04 1.28 32.14
C CYS A 206 -0.18 2.22 32.09
N ASP A 207 -0.39 2.99 33.15
CA ASP A 207 -1.54 3.90 33.32
C ASP A 207 -1.58 5.03 32.28
N SER A 208 -0.42 5.40 31.76
CA SER A 208 -0.28 6.48 30.78
C SER A 208 -0.53 6.04 29.34
N LEU A 209 -0.58 4.72 29.05
CA LEU A 209 -0.63 4.18 27.68
C LEU A 209 -2.00 4.37 27.02
N ARG A 210 -3.10 4.03 27.71
CA ARG A 210 -4.43 4.17 27.08
C ARG A 210 -4.78 5.62 26.84
N PRO A 211 -4.61 6.55 27.81
CA PRO A 211 -4.81 7.98 27.57
C PRO A 211 -3.99 8.49 26.38
N PHE A 212 -2.72 8.08 26.28
CA PHE A 212 -1.87 8.43 25.14
C PHE A 212 -2.46 8.00 23.80
N LEU A 213 -2.85 6.72 23.64
CA LEU A 213 -3.41 6.22 22.38
C LEU A 213 -4.76 6.86 22.02
N VAL A 214 -5.59 7.14 23.03
CA VAL A 214 -6.85 7.88 22.85
C VAL A 214 -6.58 9.30 22.37
N ASP A 215 -5.60 9.99 22.95
CA ASP A 215 -5.24 11.36 22.57
C ASP A 215 -4.66 11.42 21.15
N GLU A 216 -3.83 10.44 20.77
CA GLU A 216 -3.31 10.31 19.40
C GLU A 216 -4.45 10.12 18.39
N TYR A 217 -5.40 9.22 18.66
CA TYR A 217 -6.56 9.03 17.79
C TYR A 217 -7.47 10.26 17.75
N ARG A 218 -7.67 10.95 18.89
CA ARG A 218 -8.42 12.20 18.95
C ARG A 218 -7.77 13.29 18.11
N SER A 219 -6.44 13.41 18.13
CA SER A 219 -5.69 14.36 17.31
C SER A 219 -5.94 14.14 15.81
N TRP A 220 -5.93 12.87 15.37
CA TRP A 220 -6.32 12.51 14.01
C TRP A 220 -7.75 12.95 13.67
N VAL A 221 -8.73 12.62 14.53
CA VAL A 221 -10.13 13.01 14.32
C VAL A 221 -10.26 14.53 14.19
N ASN A 222 -9.61 15.30 15.06
CA ASN A 222 -9.62 16.76 15.03
C ASN A 222 -8.95 17.33 13.77
N SER A 223 -8.01 16.60 13.17
CA SER A 223 -7.30 17.01 11.95
C SER A 223 -8.04 16.64 10.66
N SER A 224 -9.18 15.94 10.72
CA SER A 224 -9.89 15.40 9.55
C SER A 224 -10.27 16.47 8.53
N ALA A 225 -10.69 17.66 8.98
CA ALA A 225 -11.06 18.76 8.09
C ALA A 225 -9.83 19.34 7.36
N ALA A 226 -8.70 19.49 8.06
CA ALA A 226 -7.45 19.96 7.46
C ALA A 226 -6.89 18.91 6.47
N TYR A 227 -6.99 17.63 6.82
CA TYR A 227 -6.64 16.52 5.94
C TYR A 227 -7.50 16.50 4.65
N ALA A 228 -8.82 16.67 4.78
CA ALA A 228 -9.71 16.75 3.63
C ALA A 228 -9.37 17.92 2.71
N LYS A 229 -9.09 19.10 3.29
CA LYS A 229 -8.69 20.29 2.54
C LYS A 229 -7.34 20.13 1.83
N MET A 230 -6.39 19.44 2.46
CA MET A 230 -5.12 19.07 1.84
C MET A 230 -5.35 18.18 0.60
N LEU A 231 -6.16 17.12 0.73
CA LEU A 231 -6.48 16.22 -0.39
C LEU A 231 -7.16 16.96 -1.55
N ASP A 232 -8.08 17.88 -1.26
CA ASP A 232 -8.79 18.67 -2.28
C ASP A 232 -7.83 19.50 -3.15
N GLY A 233 -6.68 19.95 -2.60
CA GLY A 233 -5.63 20.64 -3.35
C GLY A 233 -5.01 19.78 -4.47
N GLY A 234 -4.97 18.46 -4.28
CA GLY A 234 -4.58 17.49 -5.30
C GLY A 234 -5.73 17.05 -6.22
N GLY A 235 -6.95 17.58 -6.00
CA GLY A 235 -8.17 17.09 -6.63
C GLY A 235 -8.67 15.76 -6.05
N LEU A 236 -8.15 15.34 -4.89
CA LEU A 236 -8.43 14.04 -4.29
C LEU A 236 -9.59 14.11 -3.29
N LYS A 237 -10.28 12.99 -3.10
CA LYS A 237 -11.39 12.81 -2.16
C LYS A 237 -10.99 11.94 -0.97
N THR A 238 -11.72 12.10 0.13
CA THR A 238 -11.50 11.39 1.40
C THR A 238 -12.19 10.02 1.58
N PRO A 239 -13.18 9.59 0.76
CA PRO A 239 -13.78 8.27 0.94
C PRO A 239 -12.73 7.14 0.95
N ALA A 240 -12.98 6.14 1.80
CA ALA A 240 -12.08 5.00 1.92
C ALA A 240 -11.95 4.27 0.58
N ALA A 241 -10.73 3.85 0.25
CA ALA A 241 -10.41 3.14 -0.99
C ALA A 241 -10.73 3.91 -2.29
N ALA A 242 -11.00 5.22 -2.25
CA ALA A 242 -11.28 6.06 -3.42
C ALA A 242 -10.31 5.83 -4.60
N TYR A 243 -9.03 5.62 -4.30
CA TYR A 243 -7.95 5.45 -5.27
C TYR A 243 -7.30 4.07 -5.21
N TRP A 244 -8.09 3.04 -4.86
CA TRP A 244 -7.62 1.68 -4.58
C TRP A 244 -6.65 1.11 -5.63
N GLN A 245 -6.99 1.31 -6.90
CA GLN A 245 -6.19 0.84 -8.03
C GLN A 245 -4.79 1.46 -8.06
N LEU A 246 -4.63 2.66 -7.54
CA LEU A 246 -3.41 3.45 -7.65
C LEU A 246 -2.57 3.43 -6.38
N TYR A 247 -2.99 2.66 -5.36
CA TYR A 247 -2.19 2.43 -4.17
C TYR A 247 -1.04 1.48 -4.49
N LEU A 248 0.18 1.94 -4.19
CA LEU A 248 1.38 1.11 -4.26
C LEU A 248 1.33 -0.01 -3.22
N THR A 249 1.99 -1.12 -3.55
CA THR A 249 2.20 -2.27 -2.65
C THR A 249 2.72 -1.81 -1.29
N THR A 250 3.75 -0.96 -1.31
CA THR A 250 4.41 -0.45 -0.10
C THR A 250 3.56 0.53 0.70
N SER A 251 2.72 1.33 0.04
CA SER A 251 1.77 2.20 0.71
C SER A 251 0.75 1.37 1.50
N LEU A 252 0.21 0.31 0.89
CA LEU A 252 -0.68 -0.63 1.58
C LEU A 252 0.06 -1.36 2.71
N ALA A 253 1.29 -1.82 2.47
CA ALA A 253 2.11 -2.52 3.45
C ALA A 253 2.31 -1.69 4.74
N ARG A 254 2.61 -0.40 4.61
CA ARG A 254 2.78 0.52 5.75
C ARG A 254 1.53 0.57 6.65
N GLY A 255 0.34 0.73 6.05
CA GLY A 255 -0.93 0.74 6.79
C GLY A 255 -1.27 -0.63 7.39
N ASN A 256 -1.12 -1.68 6.58
CA ASN A 256 -1.40 -3.06 6.96
C ASN A 256 -0.51 -3.54 8.11
N HIS A 257 0.76 -3.15 8.15
CA HIS A 257 1.68 -3.49 9.24
C HIS A 257 1.18 -2.95 10.58
N LEU A 258 0.75 -1.69 10.65
CA LEU A 258 0.25 -1.16 11.91
C LEU A 258 -1.10 -1.79 12.29
N HIS A 259 -1.95 -2.12 11.32
CA HIS A 259 -3.14 -2.92 11.57
C HIS A 259 -2.81 -4.28 12.15
N HIS A 260 -1.92 -5.05 11.52
CA HIS A 260 -1.43 -6.34 11.97
C HIS A 260 -1.07 -6.33 13.45
N LEU A 261 -0.21 -5.39 13.85
CA LEU A 261 0.25 -5.24 15.23
C LEU A 261 -0.89 -4.82 16.19
N SER A 262 -1.88 -4.07 15.71
CA SER A 262 -3.02 -3.62 16.52
C SER A 262 -4.13 -4.67 16.69
N VAL A 263 -4.33 -5.56 15.71
CA VAL A 263 -5.37 -6.59 15.76
C VAL A 263 -4.89 -7.84 16.49
N ASN A 264 -3.60 -8.16 16.37
CA ASN A 264 -2.94 -9.29 17.02
C ASN A 264 -2.35 -8.80 18.34
N ARG A 265 -3.09 -8.97 19.44
CA ARG A 265 -2.83 -8.30 20.73
C ARG A 265 -1.58 -8.79 21.44
N GLU A 266 -1.07 -9.95 21.06
CA GLU A 266 0.24 -10.47 21.42
C GLU A 266 1.38 -9.55 20.93
N ASN A 267 1.14 -8.71 19.91
CA ASN A 267 2.15 -7.83 19.33
C ASN A 267 2.17 -6.42 19.95
N LEU A 268 1.62 -6.21 21.16
CA LEU A 268 1.54 -4.89 21.79
C LEU A 268 2.90 -4.17 21.83
N PHE A 269 3.97 -4.85 22.21
CA PHE A 269 5.28 -4.21 22.32
C PHE A 269 5.82 -3.77 20.96
N ALA A 270 5.68 -4.61 19.94
CA ALA A 270 6.00 -4.27 18.56
C ALA A 270 5.13 -3.12 18.03
N PHE A 271 3.84 -3.09 18.38
CA PHE A 271 2.96 -1.97 18.05
C PHE A 271 3.51 -0.63 18.60
N LEU A 272 4.02 -0.61 19.84
CA LEU A 272 4.61 0.60 20.43
C LEU A 272 5.87 1.04 19.67
N GLY A 273 6.72 0.10 19.25
CA GLY A 273 7.89 0.37 18.41
C GLY A 273 7.51 1.01 17.08
N ALA A 274 6.57 0.39 16.36
CA ALA A 274 6.08 0.88 15.09
C ALA A 274 5.41 2.26 15.22
N LEU A 275 4.69 2.51 16.32
CA LEU A 275 4.09 3.81 16.62
C LEU A 275 5.13 4.89 16.88
N VAL A 276 6.19 4.60 17.65
CA VAL A 276 7.30 5.55 17.85
C VAL A 276 7.99 5.86 16.53
N HIS A 277 8.24 4.85 15.69
CA HIS A 277 8.78 5.08 14.35
C HIS A 277 7.85 5.98 13.50
N LYS A 278 6.54 5.73 13.49
CA LYS A 278 5.55 6.59 12.81
C LYS A 278 5.67 8.04 13.27
N LYS A 279 5.67 8.30 14.58
CA LYS A 279 5.74 9.66 15.13
C LYS A 279 7.07 10.35 14.81
N MET A 280 8.16 9.58 14.80
CA MET A 280 9.48 10.04 14.40
C MET A 280 9.50 10.47 12.91
N ASP A 281 9.06 9.60 12.00
CA ASP A 281 9.03 9.85 10.55
C ASP A 281 8.09 11.02 10.20
N GLU A 282 6.91 11.10 10.81
CA GLU A 282 5.99 12.23 10.66
C GLU A 282 6.63 13.55 11.11
N SER A 283 7.33 13.56 12.24
CA SER A 283 8.01 14.77 12.75
C SER A 283 9.12 15.25 11.82
N LEU A 284 9.86 14.33 11.19
CA LEU A 284 10.96 14.66 10.28
C LEU A 284 10.50 15.05 8.88
N THR A 285 9.34 14.56 8.43
CA THR A 285 8.89 14.75 7.04
C THR A 285 7.78 15.77 6.89
N ARG A 286 7.10 16.19 7.98
CA ARG A 286 5.95 17.13 7.92
C ARG A 286 6.21 18.40 7.11
N ASP A 287 7.31 19.09 7.37
CA ASP A 287 7.58 20.39 6.74
C ASP A 287 7.91 20.19 5.25
N ARG A 288 8.63 19.10 4.93
CA ARG A 288 8.94 18.73 3.55
C ARG A 288 7.70 18.33 2.75
N PHE A 289 6.77 17.58 3.34
CA PHE A 289 5.50 17.29 2.69
C PHE A 289 4.67 18.55 2.49
N ALA A 290 4.63 19.44 3.48
CA ALA A 290 3.95 20.73 3.36
C ALA A 290 4.54 21.55 2.21
N ASP A 291 5.86 21.70 2.15
CA ASP A 291 6.54 22.45 1.09
C ASP A 291 6.31 21.84 -0.29
N ALA A 292 6.42 20.51 -0.40
CA ALA A 292 6.21 19.79 -1.65
C ALA A 292 4.78 19.95 -2.18
N PHE A 293 3.75 19.84 -1.32
CA PHE A 293 2.36 20.01 -1.74
C PHE A 293 1.98 21.48 -1.98
N ALA A 294 2.53 22.42 -1.22
CA ALA A 294 2.37 23.83 -1.51
C ALA A 294 2.97 24.18 -2.88
N THR A 295 4.16 23.66 -3.18
CA THR A 295 4.89 23.95 -4.43
C THR A 295 4.26 23.24 -5.63
N CYS A 296 3.94 21.95 -5.51
CA CYS A 296 3.48 21.14 -6.65
C CYS A 296 1.97 21.28 -6.91
N LEU A 297 1.17 21.56 -5.88
CA LEU A 297 -0.29 21.50 -5.96
C LEU A 297 -1.00 22.77 -5.51
N THR A 298 -0.29 23.72 -4.90
CA THR A 298 -0.90 24.88 -4.22
C THR A 298 -1.91 24.47 -3.14
N ALA A 299 -1.71 23.29 -2.55
CA ALA A 299 -2.63 22.71 -1.57
C ALA A 299 -2.57 23.44 -0.21
N ASP A 300 -3.66 23.41 0.54
CA ASP A 300 -3.63 23.82 1.95
C ASP A 300 -2.92 22.75 2.78
N THR A 301 -1.79 23.11 3.37
CA THR A 301 -0.92 22.20 4.11
C THR A 301 -1.10 22.29 5.62
N GLY A 302 -2.18 22.95 6.08
CA GLY A 302 -2.50 23.11 7.50
C GLY A 302 -2.63 21.80 8.27
N TYR A 303 -2.90 20.68 7.58
CA TYR A 303 -2.86 19.33 8.17
C TYR A 303 -1.51 19.05 8.84
N PHE A 304 -0.40 19.40 8.20
CA PHE A 304 0.93 19.16 8.78
C PHE A 304 1.20 20.04 10.00
N GLY A 305 0.47 21.14 10.16
CA GLY A 305 0.55 22.08 11.28
C GLY A 305 -0.18 21.65 12.56
N THR A 306 -1.00 20.59 12.53
CA THR A 306 -1.91 20.26 13.65
C THR A 306 -1.24 19.59 14.85
N ALA A 307 -0.14 18.88 14.64
CA ALA A 307 0.62 18.21 15.69
C ALA A 307 1.98 18.89 15.91
N PRO A 308 2.48 18.94 17.17
CA PRO A 308 3.82 19.45 17.44
C PRO A 308 4.89 18.52 16.88
N ALA A 309 5.98 19.09 16.34
CA ALA A 309 7.14 18.31 15.92
C ALA A 309 7.85 17.73 17.15
N LEU A 310 8.26 16.46 17.07
CA LEU A 310 9.12 15.85 18.07
C LEU A 310 10.58 16.16 17.80
N ALA A 311 11.25 16.68 18.83
CA ALA A 311 12.70 16.75 18.91
C ALA A 311 13.25 15.52 19.66
N GLU A 312 14.58 15.43 19.75
CA GLU A 312 15.27 14.34 20.45
C GLU A 312 14.75 14.14 21.88
N ASP A 313 14.67 15.22 22.67
CA ASP A 313 14.17 15.15 24.06
C ASP A 313 12.73 14.63 24.13
N GLY A 314 11.87 15.01 23.17
CA GLY A 314 10.51 14.53 23.09
C GLY A 314 10.43 13.03 22.73
N LEU A 315 11.34 12.54 21.90
CA LEU A 315 11.46 11.10 21.62
C LEU A 315 11.96 10.33 22.83
N ARG A 316 12.96 10.86 23.56
CA ARG A 316 13.45 10.26 24.81
C ARG A 316 12.33 10.15 25.85
N GLU A 317 11.56 11.23 26.02
CA GLU A 317 10.41 11.25 26.93
C GLU A 317 9.34 10.24 26.50
N LEU A 318 8.99 10.20 25.21
CA LEU A 318 8.00 9.27 24.68
C LEU A 318 8.42 7.81 24.91
N VAL A 319 9.64 7.43 24.53
CA VAL A 319 10.16 6.06 24.72
C VAL A 319 10.19 5.71 26.20
N GLY A 320 10.68 6.62 27.05
CA GLY A 320 10.71 6.43 28.50
C GLY A 320 9.32 6.22 29.10
N ARG A 321 8.34 7.05 28.72
CA ARG A 321 6.94 6.96 29.16
C ARG A 321 6.29 5.63 28.80
N LEU A 322 6.55 5.13 27.58
CA LEU A 322 5.94 3.90 27.08
C LEU A 322 6.64 2.64 27.65
N LEU A 323 7.97 2.61 27.66
CA LEU A 323 8.72 1.39 27.96
C LEU A 323 9.02 1.21 29.45
N THR A 324 9.38 2.25 30.20
CA THR A 324 9.82 2.12 31.60
C THR A 324 8.84 1.32 32.48
N PRO A 325 7.53 1.63 32.52
CA PRO A 325 6.60 0.88 33.37
C PRO A 325 6.41 -0.57 32.91
N LEU A 326 6.46 -0.82 31.59
CA LEU A 326 6.29 -2.15 31.02
C LEU A 326 7.53 -3.03 31.27
N VAL A 327 8.73 -2.50 31.03
CA VAL A 327 10.00 -3.20 31.28
C VAL A 327 10.17 -3.54 32.76
N ALA A 328 9.78 -2.64 33.66
CA ALA A 328 9.81 -2.91 35.10
C ALA A 328 8.94 -4.12 35.52
N ARG A 329 7.93 -4.48 34.71
CA ARG A 329 6.97 -5.54 35.01
C ARG A 329 7.19 -6.82 34.23
N TYR A 330 7.61 -6.71 32.98
CA TYR A 330 7.70 -7.82 32.02
C TYR A 330 9.14 -8.09 31.54
N GLY A 331 10.09 -7.20 31.84
CA GLY A 331 11.50 -7.39 31.52
C GLY A 331 11.83 -7.15 30.04
N ASP A 332 12.86 -7.85 29.57
CA ASP A 332 13.53 -7.58 28.29
C ASP A 332 12.65 -7.85 27.07
N GLU A 333 11.65 -8.73 27.16
CA GLU A 333 10.72 -9.04 26.06
C GLU A 333 9.99 -7.80 25.53
N VAL A 334 9.76 -6.81 26.40
CA VAL A 334 9.15 -5.52 26.03
C VAL A 334 10.07 -4.74 25.11
N VAL A 335 11.36 -4.71 25.43
CA VAL A 335 12.36 -3.98 24.65
C VAL A 335 12.61 -4.67 23.33
N GLU A 336 12.69 -6.00 23.34
CA GLU A 336 12.85 -6.79 22.13
C GLU A 336 11.66 -6.60 21.19
N GLY A 337 10.43 -6.77 21.68
CA GLY A 337 9.22 -6.54 20.89
C GLY A 337 9.16 -5.11 20.34
N PHE A 338 9.42 -4.10 21.18
CA PHE A 338 9.49 -2.69 20.74
C PHE A 338 10.51 -2.49 19.63
N HIS A 339 11.73 -3.02 19.79
CA HIS A 339 12.78 -2.91 18.79
C HIS A 339 12.37 -3.55 17.47
N GLN A 340 11.79 -4.75 17.51
CA GLN A 340 11.31 -5.46 16.33
C GLN A 340 10.28 -4.63 15.55
N GLY A 341 9.25 -4.11 16.22
CA GLY A 341 8.24 -3.29 15.55
C GLY A 341 8.77 -1.95 15.03
N PHE A 342 9.76 -1.36 15.70
CA PHE A 342 10.44 -0.15 15.22
C PHE A 342 11.20 -0.42 13.91
N GLU A 343 12.01 -1.49 13.88
CA GLU A 343 12.79 -1.90 12.70
C GLU A 343 11.88 -2.27 11.52
N ASP A 344 10.79 -2.99 11.77
CA ASP A 344 9.85 -3.40 10.74
C ASP A 344 9.15 -2.19 10.11
N ALA A 345 8.76 -1.21 10.93
CA ALA A 345 8.18 0.04 10.45
C ALA A 345 9.20 0.88 9.65
N ALA A 346 10.46 0.92 10.09
CA ALA A 346 11.56 1.60 9.39
C ALA A 346 11.83 0.95 8.02
N ARG A 347 11.85 -0.38 7.96
CA ARG A 347 12.04 -1.14 6.72
C ARG A 347 10.93 -0.86 5.72
N PHE A 348 9.67 -0.89 6.13
CA PHE A 348 8.56 -0.54 5.23
C PHE A 348 8.58 0.93 4.79
N ALA A 349 9.00 1.87 5.64
CA ALA A 349 9.18 3.26 5.24
C ALA A 349 10.28 3.41 4.17
N GLY A 350 11.41 2.71 4.33
CA GLY A 350 12.48 2.67 3.33
C GLY A 350 12.06 2.04 2.00
N LEU A 351 11.35 0.90 2.05
CA LEU A 351 10.79 0.26 0.85
C LEU A 351 9.80 1.17 0.14
N TRP A 352 8.95 1.88 0.89
CA TRP A 352 8.00 2.84 0.33
C TRP A 352 8.70 4.00 -0.37
N GLU A 353 9.80 4.52 0.19
CA GLU A 353 10.56 5.57 -0.48
C GLU A 353 11.15 5.09 -1.81
N THR A 354 11.76 3.91 -1.84
CA THR A 354 12.31 3.34 -3.08
C THR A 354 11.22 3.11 -4.12
N ASP A 355 10.11 2.49 -3.73
CA ASP A 355 8.99 2.21 -4.63
C ASP A 355 8.35 3.48 -5.18
N MET A 356 8.21 4.52 -4.33
CA MET A 356 7.75 5.83 -4.78
C MET A 356 8.70 6.49 -5.78
N VAL A 357 10.00 6.49 -5.50
CA VAL A 357 11.02 7.05 -6.41
C VAL A 357 10.93 6.37 -7.76
N GLU A 358 10.95 5.03 -7.79
CA GLU A 358 10.88 4.26 -9.03
C GLU A 358 9.58 4.52 -9.80
N GLN A 359 8.43 4.57 -9.11
CA GLN A 359 7.14 4.82 -9.76
C GLN A 359 7.08 6.21 -10.38
N VAL A 360 7.42 7.27 -9.63
CA VAL A 360 7.28 8.64 -10.13
C VAL A 360 8.31 8.96 -11.21
N THR A 361 9.54 8.43 -11.09
CA THR A 361 10.57 8.59 -12.13
C THR A 361 10.17 7.86 -13.41
N TRP A 362 9.65 6.64 -13.30
CA TRP A 362 9.14 5.92 -14.48
C TRP A 362 7.97 6.66 -15.13
N ALA A 363 7.00 7.12 -14.34
CA ALA A 363 5.84 7.82 -14.86
C ALA A 363 6.20 9.16 -15.54
N ASP A 364 7.15 9.91 -14.99
CA ASP A 364 7.63 11.19 -15.54
C ASP A 364 8.48 11.00 -16.81
N SER A 365 9.03 9.80 -17.02
CA SER A 365 9.95 9.49 -18.13
C SER A 365 9.32 8.61 -19.20
N ILE A 366 7.99 8.59 -19.34
CA ILE A 366 7.29 7.62 -20.20
C ILE A 366 7.79 7.61 -21.65
N GLN A 367 8.12 8.78 -22.22
CA GLN A 367 8.66 8.90 -23.57
C GLN A 367 9.99 8.16 -23.72
N GLU A 368 10.86 8.21 -22.71
CA GLU A 368 12.12 7.46 -22.69
C GLU A 368 11.84 5.95 -22.75
N TYR A 369 10.81 5.47 -22.05
CA TYR A 369 10.44 4.06 -22.05
C TYR A 369 9.75 3.62 -23.35
N GLN A 370 9.10 4.53 -24.07
CA GLN A 370 8.65 4.28 -25.46
C GLN A 370 9.84 4.20 -26.41
N ASP A 371 10.83 5.09 -26.28
CA ASP A 371 12.05 5.05 -27.10
C ASP A 371 12.86 3.77 -26.84
N LYS A 372 12.95 3.33 -25.57
CA LYS A 372 13.55 2.05 -25.20
C LYS A 372 12.80 0.88 -25.84
N ALA A 373 11.47 0.90 -25.81
CA ALA A 373 10.64 -0.13 -26.42
C ALA A 373 10.89 -0.27 -27.92
N ILE A 374 10.99 0.85 -28.64
CA ILE A 374 11.33 0.86 -30.07
C ILE A 374 12.71 0.26 -30.33
N ARG A 375 13.70 0.57 -29.49
CA ARG A 375 15.06 0.00 -29.62
C ARG A 375 15.10 -1.50 -29.34
N ILE A 376 14.34 -1.97 -28.36
CA ILE A 376 14.22 -3.41 -28.05
C ILE A 376 13.58 -4.14 -29.23
N ASP A 377 12.44 -3.66 -29.73
CA ASP A 377 11.75 -4.22 -30.89
C ASP A 377 12.66 -4.29 -32.14
N LYS A 378 13.43 -3.23 -32.38
CA LYS A 378 14.44 -3.20 -33.44
C LYS A 378 15.54 -4.24 -33.21
N TYR A 379 16.06 -4.36 -31.99
CA TYR A 379 17.09 -5.33 -31.65
C TYR A 379 16.60 -6.77 -31.85
N LEU A 380 15.37 -7.08 -31.42
CA LEU A 380 14.75 -8.39 -31.63
C LEU A 380 14.63 -8.71 -33.12
N SER A 381 14.17 -7.73 -33.91
CA SER A 381 14.01 -7.86 -35.36
C SER A 381 15.34 -8.03 -36.10
N ASP A 382 16.32 -7.17 -35.83
CA ASP A 382 17.62 -7.16 -36.52
C ASP A 382 18.43 -8.44 -36.23
N ASN A 383 18.25 -9.04 -35.05
CA ASN A 383 18.95 -10.25 -34.63
C ASN A 383 18.11 -11.53 -34.79
N ASN A 384 16.89 -11.43 -35.33
CA ASN A 384 15.96 -12.55 -35.50
C ASN A 384 15.74 -13.34 -34.19
N ILE A 385 15.61 -12.63 -33.08
CA ILE A 385 15.35 -13.20 -31.76
C ILE A 385 13.84 -13.42 -31.63
N VAL A 386 13.44 -14.67 -31.42
CA VAL A 386 12.05 -15.04 -31.19
C VAL A 386 11.76 -14.99 -29.70
N VAL A 387 10.79 -14.15 -29.31
CA VAL A 387 10.25 -14.07 -27.95
C VAL A 387 8.81 -14.58 -27.94
N ASP A 388 8.38 -15.13 -26.80
CA ASP A 388 6.96 -15.43 -26.61
C ASP A 388 6.20 -14.12 -26.48
N LEU A 389 5.19 -13.91 -27.32
CA LEU A 389 4.55 -12.61 -27.47
C LEU A 389 3.49 -12.34 -26.41
N ASP A 390 2.95 -13.38 -25.73
CA ASP A 390 1.76 -13.26 -24.86
C ASP A 390 0.71 -12.34 -25.53
N THR A 391 -0.02 -12.86 -26.52
CA THR A 391 -0.98 -12.07 -27.29
C THR A 391 -2.33 -11.96 -26.59
N PHE A 392 -2.83 -10.73 -26.48
CA PHE A 392 -4.13 -10.41 -25.91
C PHE A 392 -5.03 -9.79 -26.98
N VAL A 393 -6.29 -10.20 -26.99
CA VAL A 393 -7.36 -9.61 -27.79
C VAL A 393 -8.46 -9.21 -26.82
N GLU A 394 -8.58 -7.91 -26.57
CA GLU A 394 -9.48 -7.36 -25.57
C GLU A 394 -10.51 -6.42 -26.22
N SER A 395 -11.74 -6.47 -25.72
CA SER A 395 -12.84 -5.59 -26.12
C SER A 395 -12.91 -4.34 -25.24
N ASN A 396 -13.67 -3.33 -25.66
CA ASN A 396 -13.91 -2.12 -24.85
C ASN A 396 -14.63 -2.36 -23.51
N GLU A 397 -15.22 -3.54 -23.31
CA GLU A 397 -15.84 -3.93 -22.04
C GLU A 397 -14.80 -4.45 -21.03
N GLU A 398 -13.58 -4.74 -21.49
CA GLU A 398 -12.50 -5.27 -20.66
C GLU A 398 -11.59 -4.15 -20.15
N THR A 399 -11.29 -4.21 -18.86
CA THR A 399 -10.35 -3.29 -18.20
C THR A 399 -9.35 -4.08 -17.38
N SER A 400 -8.09 -3.83 -17.69
CA SER A 400 -6.98 -4.35 -16.91
C SER A 400 -6.90 -3.57 -15.61
N THR A 401 -7.45 -4.18 -14.56
CA THR A 401 -7.24 -3.71 -13.20
C THR A 401 -5.74 -3.52 -12.98
N THR A 402 -5.37 -2.39 -12.41
CA THR A 402 -3.98 -2.06 -12.10
C THR A 402 -3.23 -3.19 -11.42
N HIS A 403 -2.02 -3.45 -11.88
CA HIS A 403 -1.17 -4.53 -11.38
C HIS A 403 0.31 -4.22 -11.62
N VAL A 404 1.14 -5.19 -11.25
CA VAL A 404 2.58 -5.19 -11.49
C VAL A 404 2.98 -6.51 -12.14
N HIS A 405 4.09 -6.51 -12.87
CA HIS A 405 4.68 -7.75 -13.37
C HIS A 405 5.89 -8.16 -12.54
N ASN A 406 6.18 -9.46 -12.54
CA ASN A 406 7.35 -10.02 -11.89
C ASN A 406 8.63 -9.85 -12.72
N GLU A 407 8.46 -9.54 -14.00
CA GLU A 407 9.50 -9.31 -15.02
C GLU A 407 9.25 -7.98 -15.76
N HIS A 408 10.22 -7.55 -16.57
CA HIS A 408 9.99 -6.44 -17.52
C HIS A 408 9.09 -6.92 -18.68
N ARG A 409 8.16 -6.07 -19.08
CA ARG A 409 7.23 -6.34 -20.19
C ARG A 409 7.38 -5.29 -21.27
N LEU A 410 7.43 -5.72 -22.52
CA LEU A 410 7.36 -4.85 -23.68
C LEU A 410 5.94 -4.88 -24.22
N VAL A 411 5.16 -3.81 -24.02
CA VAL A 411 3.82 -3.70 -24.59
C VAL A 411 3.91 -3.18 -26.01
N MET A 412 3.22 -3.83 -26.94
CA MET A 412 3.18 -3.44 -28.36
C MET A 412 1.76 -3.54 -28.90
N ILE A 413 1.24 -2.45 -29.48
CA ILE A 413 -0.12 -2.44 -30.04
C ILE A 413 -0.07 -2.91 -31.49
N GLU A 414 -0.66 -4.07 -31.78
CA GLU A 414 -0.79 -4.58 -33.14
C GLU A 414 -1.93 -3.88 -33.88
N SER A 415 -3.09 -3.74 -33.24
CA SER A 415 -4.27 -3.07 -33.79
C SER A 415 -5.18 -2.54 -32.68
N GLY A 416 -5.98 -1.52 -33.01
CA GLY A 416 -6.91 -0.89 -32.06
C GLY A 416 -6.29 0.28 -31.27
N GLN A 417 -6.97 0.65 -30.18
CA GLN A 417 -6.60 1.77 -29.31
C GLN A 417 -6.84 1.40 -27.84
N MET A 418 -5.92 1.79 -26.97
CA MET A 418 -6.07 1.64 -25.53
C MET A 418 -5.60 2.88 -24.78
N HIS A 419 -6.23 3.14 -23.64
CA HIS A 419 -5.65 4.01 -22.62
C HIS A 419 -4.76 3.18 -21.72
N PHE A 420 -3.53 3.64 -21.54
CA PHE A 420 -2.60 3.16 -20.53
C PHE A 420 -2.52 4.17 -19.39
N TRP A 421 -2.37 3.70 -18.15
CA TRP A 421 -2.13 4.58 -17.02
C TRP A 421 -1.04 4.02 -16.10
N ASN A 422 -0.20 4.94 -15.66
CA ASN A 422 0.87 4.75 -14.67
C ASN A 422 0.77 5.75 -13.51
N ASN A 423 -0.24 6.63 -13.56
CA ASN A 423 -0.55 7.68 -12.60
C ASN A 423 -2.07 7.99 -12.64
N VAL A 424 -2.57 8.77 -11.68
CA VAL A 424 -3.99 9.15 -11.52
C VAL A 424 -4.43 10.31 -12.42
N THR A 425 -3.50 11.14 -12.89
CA THR A 425 -3.81 12.45 -13.44
C THR A 425 -4.06 12.49 -14.93
N HIS A 426 -3.49 11.57 -15.70
CA HIS A 426 -3.64 11.53 -17.15
C HIS A 426 -3.63 10.10 -17.67
N LYS A 427 -4.29 9.91 -18.81
CA LYS A 427 -4.29 8.67 -19.56
C LYS A 427 -3.33 8.86 -20.73
N ILE A 428 -2.52 7.85 -20.99
CA ILE A 428 -1.62 7.80 -22.14
C ILE A 428 -2.37 7.06 -23.23
N GLU A 429 -2.64 7.73 -24.35
CA GLU A 429 -3.26 7.10 -25.51
C GLU A 429 -2.21 6.29 -26.26
N PHE A 430 -2.47 4.99 -26.43
CA PHE A 430 -1.72 4.14 -27.34
C PHE A 430 -2.59 3.73 -28.53
N ASN A 431 -2.01 3.93 -29.70
CA ASN A 431 -2.56 3.57 -31.00
C ASN A 431 -1.78 2.39 -31.58
N GLN A 432 -2.30 1.83 -32.67
CA GLN A 432 -1.60 0.86 -33.48
C GLN A 432 -0.14 1.28 -33.76
N GLY A 433 0.79 0.39 -33.46
CA GLY A 433 2.23 0.59 -33.63
C GLY A 433 2.96 1.18 -32.42
N ASP A 434 2.23 1.76 -31.45
CA ASP A 434 2.83 2.28 -30.23
C ASP A 434 3.40 1.15 -29.36
N LYS A 435 4.49 1.46 -28.66
CA LYS A 435 5.20 0.51 -27.80
C LYS A 435 5.66 1.19 -26.52
N VAL A 436 5.70 0.45 -25.42
CA VAL A 436 6.28 0.92 -24.16
C VAL A 436 6.93 -0.22 -23.38
N LEU A 437 8.07 0.07 -22.76
CA LEU A 437 8.71 -0.82 -21.81
C LEU A 437 8.12 -0.56 -20.41
N ILE A 438 7.51 -1.56 -19.83
CA ILE A 438 7.04 -1.57 -18.45
C ILE A 438 8.11 -2.23 -17.58
N PRO A 439 8.75 -1.48 -16.68
CA PRO A 439 9.73 -2.07 -15.80
C PRO A 439 9.07 -3.01 -14.79
N VAL A 440 9.87 -3.96 -14.32
CA VAL A 440 9.48 -4.86 -13.24
C VAL A 440 8.90 -4.09 -12.05
N SER A 441 7.86 -4.65 -11.43
CA SER A 441 7.22 -4.10 -10.22
C SER A 441 6.61 -2.69 -10.35
N ARG A 442 6.44 -2.14 -11.57
CA ARG A 442 5.80 -0.84 -11.76
C ARG A 442 4.28 -0.96 -11.91
N LEU A 443 3.56 -0.19 -11.09
CA LEU A 443 2.10 -0.23 -11.04
C LEU A 443 1.51 0.45 -12.27
N HIS A 444 0.69 -0.28 -13.02
CA HIS A 444 0.07 0.23 -14.23
C HIS A 444 -1.23 -0.50 -14.55
N GLY A 445 -2.02 0.01 -15.48
CA GLY A 445 -3.18 -0.68 -16.03
C GLY A 445 -3.60 -0.11 -17.38
N SER A 446 -4.67 -0.67 -17.93
CA SER A 446 -5.18 -0.28 -19.25
C SER A 446 -6.67 -0.53 -19.47
N THR A 447 -7.27 0.24 -20.37
CA THR A 447 -8.65 0.08 -20.85
C THR A 447 -8.66 0.21 -22.36
N VAL A 448 -9.35 -0.70 -23.03
CA VAL A 448 -9.53 -0.66 -24.48
C VAL A 448 -10.58 0.39 -24.86
N LEU A 449 -10.31 1.16 -25.91
CA LEU A 449 -11.21 2.24 -26.38
C LEU A 449 -11.88 1.94 -27.71
N SER A 450 -11.18 1.21 -28.58
CA SER A 450 -11.76 0.67 -29.81
C SER A 450 -12.70 -0.49 -29.49
N GLY A 451 -13.56 -0.90 -30.43
CA GLY A 451 -14.39 -2.09 -30.21
C GLY A 451 -13.58 -3.33 -29.81
N GLU A 452 -12.37 -3.45 -30.34
CA GLU A 452 -11.38 -4.49 -30.04
C GLU A 452 -9.96 -3.91 -30.15
N CYS A 453 -9.02 -4.38 -29.33
CA CYS A 453 -7.60 -4.06 -29.37
C CYS A 453 -6.78 -5.36 -29.28
N THR A 454 -5.82 -5.53 -30.20
CA THR A 454 -4.85 -6.63 -30.16
C THR A 454 -3.48 -6.09 -29.77
N TYR A 455 -2.88 -6.64 -28.73
CA TYR A 455 -1.56 -6.24 -28.26
C TYR A 455 -0.74 -7.42 -27.74
N HIS A 456 0.57 -7.23 -27.64
CA HIS A 456 1.54 -8.22 -27.17
C HIS A 456 2.26 -7.72 -25.94
N GLN A 457 2.67 -8.65 -25.05
CA GLN A 457 3.46 -8.34 -23.85
C GLN A 457 4.62 -9.33 -23.61
N PRO A 458 5.57 -9.48 -24.56
CA PRO A 458 6.73 -10.33 -24.34
C PRO A 458 7.53 -9.95 -23.09
N ILE A 459 8.05 -10.98 -22.43
CA ILE A 459 9.01 -10.84 -21.31
C ILE A 459 10.35 -10.41 -21.87
N ILE A 460 10.91 -9.34 -21.30
CA ILE A 460 12.26 -8.87 -21.61
C ILE A 460 13.17 -9.16 -20.41
N PRO A 461 14.13 -10.09 -20.51
CA PRO A 461 15.01 -10.39 -19.39
C PRO A 461 16.12 -9.34 -19.20
N ASP A 462 16.65 -9.25 -17.97
CA ASP A 462 17.62 -8.21 -17.58
C ASP A 462 18.91 -8.26 -18.40
N ASP A 463 19.36 -9.46 -18.77
CA ASP A 463 20.54 -9.67 -19.60
C ASP A 463 20.38 -9.06 -21.00
N MET A 464 19.16 -9.08 -21.55
CA MET A 464 18.83 -8.42 -22.81
C MET A 464 18.85 -6.90 -22.65
N LEU A 465 18.27 -6.36 -21.57
CA LEU A 465 18.30 -4.91 -21.31
C LEU A 465 19.74 -4.39 -21.20
N ASN A 466 20.61 -5.10 -20.47
CA ASN A 466 22.04 -4.76 -20.29
C ASN A 466 22.87 -4.87 -21.57
N GLN A 467 22.41 -5.63 -22.58
CA GLN A 467 23.08 -5.70 -23.87
C GLN A 467 22.70 -4.53 -24.78
N ILE A 468 21.50 -3.97 -24.60
CA ILE A 468 20.95 -2.91 -25.45
C ILE A 468 21.31 -1.52 -24.90
N PHE A 469 21.37 -1.37 -23.58
CA PHE A 469 21.61 -0.12 -22.86
C PHE A 469 22.79 -0.24 -21.90
#